data_AF-A0A1M6MNC0-F1
#
_entry.id   AF-A0A1M6MNC0-F1
#
_cell.length_a   1.000
_cell.length_b   1.000
_cell.length_c   1.000
_cell.angle_alpha   90.00
_cell.angle_beta   90.00
_cell.angle_gamma   90.00
#
_symmetry.space_group_name_H-M   'P 1'
#
loop_
_entity.id
_entity.type
_entity.pdbx_description
1 polymer ?
#
loop_
_entity_poly.entity_id
_entity_poly.type
_entity_poly.pdbx_seq_one_letter_code
_entity_poly.pdbx_strand_id
1 'polypeptide(L)'
;MLRLTELRLSIYENRDEMLPKLIAKKLKIPKDIIKGYNIFKESIDARKGEIYFVYTVDVEVEDSLEKIFLKKGYTLTPNYNYNYPQKGYKRLENPPVIVGTGPAGLFCGLILSQMGYNPIIIERGEDVVKRSESVERFWREGILNSESNVQFG
;
A
#
# COMPACT_ATOMS: atom_id res chain seq x y z
N MET A 1 4.01 18.17 -2.41
CA MET A 1 3.89 17.67 -1.02
C MET A 1 5.28 17.35 -0.50
N LEU A 2 5.55 17.71 0.76
CA LEU A 2 6.82 17.47 1.45
C LEU A 2 6.72 16.25 2.36
N ARG A 3 7.73 15.38 2.35
CA ARG A 3 7.77 14.22 3.23
C ARG A 3 8.48 14.52 4.54
N LEU A 4 7.77 14.36 5.64
CA LEU A 4 8.32 14.46 7.00
C LEU A 4 8.33 13.09 7.65
N THR A 5 9.52 12.63 8.04
CA THR A 5 9.72 11.35 8.75
C THR A 5 9.88 11.58 10.26
N GLU A 6 9.91 10.52 11.07
CA GLU A 6 10.27 10.59 12.50
C GLU A 6 9.40 11.56 13.33
N LEU A 7 8.10 11.68 13.02
CA LEU A 7 7.15 12.35 13.89
C LEU A 7 6.70 11.37 14.97
N ARG A 8 7.21 11.53 16.19
CA ARG A 8 6.95 10.62 17.31
C ARG A 8 5.77 11.10 18.13
N LEU A 9 4.86 10.18 18.43
CA LEU A 9 3.65 10.41 19.21
C LEU A 9 3.54 9.28 20.25
N SER A 10 3.33 9.63 21.51
CA SER A 10 3.03 8.64 22.56
C SER A 10 1.70 7.96 22.28
N ILE A 11 1.56 6.70 22.70
CA ILE A 11 0.30 5.93 22.54
C ILE A 11 -0.89 6.54 23.31
N TYR A 12 -0.63 7.45 24.25
CA TYR A 12 -1.65 8.13 25.04
C TYR A 12 -2.09 9.48 24.44
N GLU A 13 -1.40 9.96 23.40
CA GLU A 13 -1.68 11.26 22.80
C GLU A 13 -2.72 11.15 21.68
N ASN A 14 -3.60 12.16 21.55
CA ASN A 14 -4.56 12.21 20.47
C ASN A 14 -3.85 12.55 19.14
N ARG A 15 -3.88 11.61 18.20
CA ARG A 15 -3.25 11.73 16.88
C ARG A 15 -3.69 12.96 16.11
N ASP A 16 -5.00 13.18 15.99
CA ASP A 16 -5.57 14.21 15.13
C ASP A 16 -5.30 15.62 15.68
N GLU A 17 -5.14 15.74 17.00
CA GLU A 17 -4.71 16.97 17.66
C GLU A 17 -3.20 17.21 17.52
N MET A 18 -2.39 16.18 17.71
CA MET A 18 -0.94 16.31 17.90
C MET A 18 -0.14 16.29 16.60
N LEU A 19 -0.55 15.50 15.59
CA LEU A 19 0.18 15.46 14.31
C LEU A 19 0.30 16.84 13.64
N PRO A 20 -0.78 17.65 13.52
CA PRO A 20 -0.65 18.99 12.96
C PRO A 20 0.32 19.88 13.74
N LYS A 21 0.35 19.76 15.08
CA LYS A 21 1.28 20.51 15.95
C LYS A 21 2.72 20.08 15.70
N LEU A 22 2.98 18.79 15.57
CA LEU A 22 4.30 18.24 15.29
C LEU A 22 4.80 18.63 13.89
N ILE A 23 3.93 18.61 12.88
CA ILE A 23 4.24 19.08 11.52
C ILE A 23 4.63 20.55 11.54
N ALA A 24 3.77 21.40 12.12
CA ALA A 24 4.01 22.84 12.25
C ALA A 24 5.33 23.13 12.98
N LYS A 25 5.58 22.44 14.09
CA LYS A 25 6.83 22.54 14.87
C LYS A 25 8.05 22.13 14.04
N LYS A 26 7.96 21.05 13.27
CA LYS A 26 9.07 20.55 12.45
C LYS A 26 9.41 21.49 11.30
N LEU A 27 8.40 21.99 10.61
CA LEU A 27 8.56 22.94 9.50
C LEU A 27 8.83 24.38 9.98
N LYS A 28 8.64 24.67 11.29
CA LYS A 28 8.73 26.00 11.89
C LYS A 28 7.81 27.01 11.20
N ILE A 29 6.58 26.60 10.95
CA ILE A 29 5.52 27.44 10.36
C ILE A 29 4.25 27.37 11.22
N PRO A 30 3.38 28.39 11.14
CA PRO A 30 2.05 28.33 11.73
C PRO A 30 1.20 27.18 11.16
N LYS A 31 0.34 26.60 12.00
CA LYS A 31 -0.52 25.44 11.64
C LYS A 31 -1.51 25.78 10.53
N ASP A 32 -2.00 27.01 10.51
CA ASP A 32 -2.96 27.57 9.56
C ASP A 32 -2.46 27.64 8.11
N ILE A 33 -1.13 27.59 7.91
CA ILE A 33 -0.52 27.61 6.56
C ILE A 33 -0.42 26.18 5.96
N ILE A 34 -0.62 25.15 6.79
CA ILE A 34 -0.63 23.75 6.32
C ILE A 34 -1.99 23.49 5.65
N LYS A 35 -1.98 23.23 4.34
CA LYS A 35 -3.21 22.99 3.56
C LYS A 35 -3.83 21.63 3.87
N GLY A 36 -2.98 20.65 4.17
CA GLY A 36 -3.39 19.28 4.47
C GLY A 36 -2.18 18.37 4.68
N TYR A 37 -2.43 17.16 5.15
CA TYR A 37 -1.41 16.12 5.21
C TYR A 37 -2.05 14.74 5.08
N ASN A 38 -1.25 13.77 4.62
CA ASN A 38 -1.61 12.36 4.58
C ASN A 38 -0.57 11.54 5.34
N ILE A 39 -1.02 10.52 6.07
CA ILE A 39 -0.11 9.59 6.74
C ILE A 39 0.40 8.60 5.68
N PHE A 40 1.69 8.67 5.37
CA PHE A 40 2.34 7.75 4.44
C PHE A 40 2.72 6.43 5.11
N LYS A 41 3.19 6.51 6.36
CA LYS A 41 3.57 5.34 7.15
C LYS A 41 3.31 5.61 8.63
N GLU A 42 2.73 4.62 9.29
CA GLU A 42 2.67 4.51 10.74
C GLU A 42 3.47 3.28 11.16
N SER A 43 4.25 3.39 12.23
CA SER A 43 5.01 2.27 12.81
C SER A 43 5.09 2.43 14.32
N ILE A 44 5.40 1.36 15.03
CA ILE A 44 5.51 1.37 16.49
C ILE A 44 6.99 1.21 16.87
N ASP A 45 7.50 2.10 17.72
CA ASP A 45 8.80 1.94 18.39
C ASP A 45 8.55 1.61 19.87
N ALA A 46 8.81 0.36 20.25
CA ALA A 46 8.61 -0.18 21.61
C ALA A 46 9.92 -0.64 22.27
N ARG A 47 11.09 -0.21 21.77
CA ARG A 47 12.40 -0.76 22.18
C ARG A 47 12.92 -0.24 23.52
N LYS A 48 12.47 0.94 23.97
CA LYS A 48 13.05 1.68 25.11
C LYS A 48 12.07 1.85 26.28
N GLY A 49 11.14 0.92 26.45
CA GLY A 49 10.14 0.92 27.52
C GLY A 49 8.93 1.81 27.21
N GLU A 50 9.16 3.06 26.82
CA GLU A 50 8.09 3.92 26.30
C GLU A 50 7.76 3.55 24.85
N ILE A 51 6.46 3.38 24.58
CA ILE A 51 5.93 3.00 23.27
C ILE A 51 5.51 4.27 22.53
N TYR A 52 6.01 4.43 21.31
CA TYR A 52 5.67 5.54 20.43
C TYR A 52 5.13 5.05 19.10
N PHE A 53 4.11 5.72 18.59
CA PHE A 53 3.83 5.75 17.16
C PHE A 53 4.85 6.67 16.48
N VAL A 54 5.47 6.17 15.42
CA VAL A 54 6.41 6.90 14.56
C VAL A 54 5.76 7.07 13.19
N TYR A 55 5.44 8.32 12.85
CA TYR A 55 4.76 8.70 11.63
C TYR A 55 5.74 9.23 10.58
N THR A 56 5.50 8.81 9.34
CA THR A 56 5.90 9.55 8.14
C THR A 56 4.66 10.13 7.51
N VAL A 57 4.67 11.43 7.28
CA VAL A 57 3.55 12.17 6.68
C VAL A 57 4.01 12.88 5.42
N ASP A 58 3.12 12.94 4.44
CA ASP A 58 3.24 13.80 3.29
C ASP A 58 2.40 15.06 3.57
N VAL A 59 3.00 16.24 3.46
CA VAL A 59 2.40 17.52 3.87
C VAL A 59 2.22 18.43 2.66
N GLU A 60 1.04 19.04 2.53
CA GLU A 60 0.73 20.02 1.52
C GLU A 60 0.94 21.45 2.05
N VAL A 61 1.74 22.22 1.33
CA VAL A 61 2.05 23.64 1.61
C VAL A 61 1.96 24.43 0.31
N GLU A 62 2.04 25.76 0.37
CA GLU A 62 2.16 26.59 -0.83
C GLU A 62 3.48 26.36 -1.59
N ASP A 63 3.46 26.50 -2.91
CA ASP A 63 4.62 26.32 -3.80
C ASP A 63 5.82 27.21 -3.43
N SER A 64 5.53 28.43 -2.94
CA SER A 64 6.54 29.38 -2.45
C SER A 64 7.33 28.78 -1.28
N LEU A 65 6.64 28.14 -0.33
CA LEU A 65 7.20 27.48 0.82
C LEU A 65 7.89 26.17 0.45
N GLU A 66 7.32 25.40 -0.48
CA GLU A 66 7.92 24.15 -0.96
C GLU A 66 9.34 24.40 -1.48
N LYS A 67 9.53 25.43 -2.34
CA LYS A 67 10.85 25.84 -2.83
C LYS A 67 11.83 26.22 -1.71
N ILE A 68 11.35 26.87 -0.65
CA ILE A 68 12.16 27.22 0.51
C ILE A 68 12.58 25.97 1.28
N PHE A 69 11.66 25.02 1.47
CA PHE A 69 11.95 23.77 2.19
C PHE A 69 12.90 22.85 1.43
N LEU A 70 12.80 22.79 0.10
CA LEU A 70 13.77 22.06 -0.72
C LEU A 70 15.20 22.60 -0.55
N LYS A 71 15.37 23.93 -0.52
CA LYS A 71 16.66 24.56 -0.23
C LYS A 71 17.17 24.28 1.18
N LYS A 72 16.27 23.99 2.14
CA LYS A 72 16.59 23.59 3.52
C LYS A 72 16.86 22.08 3.66
N GLY A 73 16.84 21.32 2.57
CA GLY A 73 17.14 19.89 2.57
C GLY A 73 15.94 18.96 2.85
N TYR A 74 14.71 19.48 2.84
CA TYR A 74 13.52 18.62 2.88
C TYR A 74 13.32 17.93 1.52
N THR A 75 12.63 16.79 1.52
CA THR A 75 12.36 16.00 0.31
C THR A 75 10.91 16.14 -0.12
N LEU A 76 10.68 16.15 -1.43
CA LEU A 76 9.35 15.97 -1.98
C LEU A 76 8.91 14.52 -1.77
N THR A 77 7.60 14.36 -1.58
CA THR A 77 6.94 13.06 -1.70
C THR A 77 7.23 12.47 -3.08
N PRO A 78 7.80 11.26 -3.18
CA PRO A 78 8.00 10.59 -4.46
C PRO A 78 6.66 10.37 -5.18
N ASN A 79 6.68 10.41 -6.50
CA ASN A 79 5.50 10.06 -7.29
C ASN A 79 5.32 8.53 -7.29
N TYR A 80 4.32 8.04 -6.58
CA TYR A 80 3.94 6.63 -6.53
C TYR A 80 2.80 6.27 -7.49
N ASN A 81 2.46 7.15 -8.44
CA ASN A 81 1.49 6.81 -9.47
C ASN A 81 1.99 5.59 -10.25
N TYR A 82 1.11 4.60 -10.39
CA TYR A 82 1.40 3.42 -11.18
C TYR A 82 1.52 3.79 -12.66
N ASN A 83 2.68 3.51 -13.25
CA ASN A 83 2.90 3.70 -14.68
C ASN A 83 2.59 2.38 -15.40
N TYR A 84 1.49 2.38 -16.15
CA TYR A 84 1.14 1.22 -16.98
C TYR A 84 2.22 0.96 -18.03
N PRO A 85 2.50 -0.31 -18.36
CA PRO A 85 3.40 -0.64 -19.45
C PRO A 85 2.85 -0.12 -20.79
N GLN A 86 3.75 0.13 -21.75
CA GLN A 86 3.34 0.53 -23.10
C GLN A 86 2.55 -0.60 -23.77
N LYS A 87 1.42 -0.27 -24.39
CA LYS A 87 0.63 -1.22 -25.17
C LYS A 87 1.36 -1.58 -26.46
N GLY A 88 1.23 -2.85 -26.86
CA GLY A 88 1.62 -3.28 -28.21
C GLY A 88 0.71 -2.67 -29.28
N TYR A 89 1.20 -2.63 -30.52
CA TYR A 89 0.47 -2.11 -31.69
C TYR A 89 -0.24 -3.21 -32.49
N LYS A 90 0.10 -4.48 -32.27
CA LYS A 90 -0.58 -5.62 -32.91
C LYS A 90 -1.74 -6.09 -32.04
N ARG A 91 -2.90 -6.29 -32.66
CA ARG A 91 -4.03 -6.95 -32.02
C ARG A 91 -3.69 -8.41 -31.77
N LEU A 92 -3.95 -8.90 -30.56
CA LEU A 92 -3.86 -10.32 -30.26
C LEU A 92 -5.07 -11.05 -30.88
N GLU A 93 -4.81 -12.19 -31.51
CA GLU A 93 -5.86 -13.06 -32.04
C GLU A 93 -6.61 -13.80 -30.93
N ASN A 94 -5.91 -14.10 -29.83
CA ASN A 94 -6.43 -14.81 -28.67
C ASN A 94 -6.16 -14.01 -27.39
N PRO A 95 -7.05 -14.11 -26.39
CA PRO A 95 -6.81 -13.50 -25.09
C PRO A 95 -5.59 -14.10 -24.40
N PRO A 96 -4.80 -13.32 -23.63
CA PRO A 96 -3.75 -13.86 -22.79
C PRO A 96 -4.32 -14.84 -21.75
N VAL A 97 -3.64 -15.96 -21.52
CA VAL A 97 -4.01 -16.92 -20.48
C VAL A 97 -3.05 -16.82 -19.31
N ILE A 98 -3.60 -16.73 -18.10
CA ILE A 98 -2.87 -16.67 -16.84
C ILE A 98 -3.21 -17.93 -16.06
N VAL A 99 -2.18 -18.67 -15.64
CA VAL A 99 -2.33 -19.89 -14.86
C VAL A 99 -1.96 -19.61 -13.41
N GLY A 100 -2.93 -19.74 -12.52
CA GLY A 100 -2.85 -19.48 -11.10
C GLY A 100 -3.57 -18.19 -10.68
N THR A 101 -4.35 -18.25 -9.61
CA THR A 101 -5.00 -17.10 -8.95
C THR A 101 -4.31 -16.68 -7.66
N GLY A 102 -3.04 -17.04 -7.49
CA GLY A 102 -2.18 -16.42 -6.49
C GLY A 102 -1.93 -14.93 -6.76
N PRO A 103 -1.24 -14.20 -5.86
CA PRO A 103 -1.04 -12.76 -6.00
C PRO A 103 -0.47 -12.33 -7.35
N ALA A 104 0.54 -13.05 -7.87
CA ALA A 104 1.14 -12.74 -9.16
C ALA A 104 0.12 -12.84 -10.32
N GLY A 105 -0.72 -13.88 -10.33
CA GLY A 105 -1.76 -14.07 -11.33
C GLY A 105 -2.87 -13.03 -11.25
N LEU A 106 -3.32 -12.71 -10.03
CA LEU A 106 -4.33 -11.68 -9.79
C LEU A 106 -3.87 -10.30 -10.25
N PHE A 107 -2.64 -9.88 -9.90
CA PHE A 107 -2.10 -8.60 -10.36
C PHE A 107 -1.87 -8.57 -11.88
N CYS A 108 -1.38 -9.66 -12.47
CA CYS A 108 -1.24 -9.77 -13.92
C CYS A 108 -2.60 -9.62 -14.62
N GLY A 109 -3.61 -10.34 -14.13
CA GLY A 109 -4.99 -10.30 -14.65
C GLY A 109 -5.62 -8.93 -14.50
N LEU A 110 -5.46 -8.29 -13.34
CA LEU A 110 -5.95 -6.93 -13.08
C LEU A 110 -5.37 -5.92 -14.07
N ILE A 111 -4.04 -5.87 -14.22
CA ILE A 111 -3.37 -4.91 -15.09
C ILE A 111 -3.72 -5.16 -16.56
N LEU A 112 -3.69 -6.42 -17.02
CA LEU A 112 -4.09 -6.76 -18.39
C LEU A 112 -5.55 -6.40 -18.66
N SER A 113 -6.45 -6.62 -17.71
CA SER A 113 -7.86 -6.26 -17.83
C SER A 113 -8.07 -4.75 -17.92
N GLN A 114 -7.45 -3.96 -17.03
CA GLN A 114 -7.48 -2.49 -17.06
C GLN A 114 -6.90 -1.93 -18.37
N MET A 115 -5.94 -2.64 -18.96
CA MET A 115 -5.34 -2.28 -20.25
C MET A 115 -6.16 -2.77 -21.46
N GLY A 116 -7.26 -3.49 -21.27
CA GLY A 116 -8.19 -3.93 -22.32
C GLY A 116 -7.80 -5.22 -23.04
N TYR A 117 -6.91 -6.03 -22.44
CA TYR A 117 -6.41 -7.27 -23.05
C TYR A 117 -7.33 -8.48 -22.82
N ASN A 118 -8.38 -8.36 -22.00
CA ASN A 118 -9.37 -9.41 -21.71
C ASN A 118 -8.73 -10.78 -21.35
N PRO A 119 -7.85 -10.84 -20.33
CA PRO A 119 -7.16 -12.07 -19.98
C PRO A 119 -8.12 -13.15 -19.46
N ILE A 120 -7.80 -14.41 -19.72
CA ILE A 120 -8.43 -15.58 -19.11
C ILE A 120 -7.54 -16.03 -17.96
N ILE A 121 -8.11 -16.19 -16.77
CA ILE A 121 -7.39 -16.72 -15.60
C ILE A 121 -7.94 -18.10 -15.27
N ILE A 122 -7.06 -19.07 -15.10
CA ILE A 122 -7.41 -20.43 -14.68
C ILE A 122 -6.67 -20.78 -13.40
N GLU A 123 -7.36 -21.41 -12.46
CA GLU A 123 -6.81 -21.92 -11.21
C GLU A 123 -7.19 -23.40 -11.09
N ARG A 124 -6.28 -24.21 -10.56
CA ARG A 124 -6.53 -25.65 -10.35
C ARG A 124 -7.34 -25.90 -9.09
N GLY A 125 -7.15 -25.07 -8.07
CA GLY A 125 -7.86 -25.17 -6.81
C GLY A 125 -9.25 -24.58 -6.85
N GLU A 126 -9.93 -24.71 -5.72
CA GLU A 126 -11.31 -24.26 -5.57
C GLU A 126 -11.38 -22.77 -5.24
N ASP A 127 -12.58 -22.19 -5.34
CA ASP A 127 -12.84 -20.86 -4.81
C ASP A 127 -12.56 -20.79 -3.30
N VAL A 128 -12.29 -19.58 -2.80
CA VAL A 128 -11.78 -19.36 -1.44
C VAL A 128 -12.66 -20.00 -0.35
N VAL A 129 -13.99 -20.05 -0.55
CA VAL A 129 -14.92 -20.60 0.44
C VAL A 129 -14.73 -22.12 0.53
N LYS A 130 -14.79 -22.82 -0.60
CA LYS A 130 -14.59 -24.27 -0.66
C LYS A 130 -13.16 -24.68 -0.30
N ARG A 131 -12.16 -23.88 -0.70
CA ARG A 131 -10.77 -24.11 -0.29
C ARG A 131 -10.62 -24.04 1.22
N SER A 132 -11.26 -23.07 1.89
CA SER A 132 -11.24 -23.00 3.36
C SER A 132 -11.82 -24.28 3.99
N GLU A 133 -12.91 -24.81 3.44
CA GLU A 133 -13.49 -26.09 3.90
C GLU A 133 -12.53 -27.27 3.67
N SER A 134 -11.93 -27.38 2.47
CA SER A 134 -10.93 -28.41 2.14
C SER A 134 -9.71 -28.36 3.07
N VAL A 135 -9.21 -27.15 3.39
CA VAL A 135 -8.09 -26.94 4.32
C VAL A 135 -8.49 -27.31 5.76
N GLU A 136 -9.66 -26.89 6.21
CA GLU A 136 -10.12 -27.21 7.57
C GLU A 136 -10.34 -28.72 7.75
N ARG A 137 -10.92 -29.39 6.74
CA ARG A 137 -11.08 -30.85 6.74
C ARG A 137 -9.74 -31.56 6.82
N PHE A 138 -8.73 -31.09 6.07
CA PHE A 138 -7.38 -31.63 6.19
C PHE A 138 -6.81 -31.47 7.60
N TRP A 139 -6.95 -30.29 8.22
CA TRP A 139 -6.45 -30.05 9.58
C TRP A 139 -7.18 -30.85 10.67
N ARG A 140 -8.49 -31.04 10.53
CA ARG A 140 -9.30 -31.76 11.52
C ARG A 140 -9.24 -33.28 11.37
N GLU A 141 -9.29 -33.77 10.14
CA GLU A 141 -9.49 -35.19 9.84
C GLU A 141 -8.26 -35.86 9.21
N GLY A 142 -7.24 -35.08 8.82
CA GLY A 142 -6.07 -35.59 8.10
C GLY A 142 -6.32 -35.94 6.63
N ILE A 143 -7.51 -35.62 6.10
CA ILE A 143 -7.92 -35.95 4.73
C ILE A 143 -7.49 -34.82 3.78
N LEU A 144 -6.43 -35.06 3.00
CA LEU A 144 -5.90 -34.10 2.04
C LEU A 144 -6.66 -34.12 0.71
N ASN A 145 -7.09 -32.94 0.25
CA ASN A 145 -7.44 -32.71 -1.15
C ASN A 145 -6.19 -32.19 -1.91
N SER A 146 -5.67 -32.96 -2.86
CA SER A 146 -4.44 -32.60 -3.60
C SER A 146 -4.62 -31.40 -4.53
N GLU A 147 -5.85 -31.11 -4.94
CA GLU A 147 -6.17 -29.98 -5.84
C GLU A 147 -6.56 -28.71 -5.08
N SER A 148 -6.99 -28.82 -3.82
CA SER A 148 -7.48 -27.68 -3.02
C SER A 148 -6.95 -27.75 -1.59
N ASN A 149 -5.96 -26.92 -1.26
CA ASN A 149 -5.23 -27.00 -0.01
C ASN A 149 -4.52 -25.68 0.33
N VAL A 150 -3.63 -25.70 1.30
CA VAL A 150 -2.90 -24.49 1.74
C VAL A 150 -2.11 -23.85 0.58
N GLN A 151 -1.68 -24.62 -0.42
CA GLN A 151 -0.92 -24.12 -1.57
C GLN A 151 -1.78 -23.77 -2.78
N PHE A 152 -2.92 -24.45 -2.99
CA PHE A 152 -3.73 -24.32 -4.22
C PHE A 152 -5.17 -23.85 -3.96
N GLY A 153 -5.62 -22.94 -4.84
CA GLY A 153 -6.93 -22.27 -4.89
C GLY A 153 -6.81 -20.78 -4.62
#